data_AF-R7FGH8-F1
#
_entry.id   AF-R7FGH8-F1
#
_cell.length_a   1.000
_cell.length_b   1.000
_cell.length_c   1.000
_cell.angle_alpha   90.00
_cell.angle_beta   90.00
_cell.angle_gamma   90.00
#
_symmetry.space_group_name_H-M   'P 1'
#
loop_
_entity.id
_entity.type
_entity.pdbx_description
1 polymer ?
#
loop_
_entity_poly.entity_id
_entity_poly.type
_entity_poly.pdbx_seq_one_letter_code
_entity_poly.pdbx_strand_id
1 'polypeptide(L)'
;MELKTNYQYTYFVHPFVIGEGKYQKYILNLIKDDRFKLRVFEKNKDIDLYNYFSPKTREYLFSSFSHTGQKLEKLEELPEETKSAILSKNPCTIFEYKLKDDIQGKATEKGIFFKVRKIEIICFNTGICFFTMKTNIEESNNFSDLLNFNYKFRSINQENTLSNYDKIYLQTSTFDDVNKLTEFIKGITGSDLEAMKIDIDTEKFLTYSYVCIDRAAWNSNKNFENIKYNFNKYANFLPADNSVELEQDDAKQFSEWKYAKFGFTKQGVVLFTSSSDINNFTELPDKFENEYFYTYILNLYKKIYLKKLETEFKKLSNVKKARKKFIDFTKNVWILDITTDEVGLKINLIIGKTFELDRLFTEIKTKYDVLYKESNIENNSKIMLVVAIILGVSLVFNVLNYINIIK
;
A
#
# COMPACT_ATOMS: atom_id res chain seq x y z
N MET A 1 -28.44 -1.28 19.36
CA MET A 1 -27.82 -1.02 20.68
C MET A 1 -26.48 -0.36 20.42
N GLU A 2 -26.16 0.75 21.09
CA GLU A 2 -24.85 1.40 20.92
C GLU A 2 -23.75 0.52 21.52
N LEU A 3 -22.67 0.31 20.76
CA LEU A 3 -21.51 -0.45 21.23
C LEU A 3 -20.50 0.51 21.86
N LYS A 4 -19.86 0.08 22.94
CA LYS A 4 -18.74 0.80 23.56
C LYS A 4 -17.42 0.24 23.06
N THR A 5 -16.47 1.12 22.77
CA THR A 5 -15.10 0.79 22.36
C THR A 5 -14.15 0.95 23.55
N ASN A 6 -13.35 -0.07 23.83
CA ASN A 6 -12.31 -0.02 24.86
C ASN A 6 -10.97 0.47 24.29
N TYR A 7 -10.69 0.11 23.04
CA TYR A 7 -9.48 0.53 22.34
C TYR A 7 -9.74 0.53 20.84
N GLN A 8 -9.21 1.52 20.12
CA GLN A 8 -9.33 1.59 18.67
C GLN A 8 -8.24 2.49 18.10
N TYR A 9 -7.87 2.22 16.84
CA TYR A 9 -7.11 3.14 16.01
C TYR A 9 -7.45 2.91 14.54
N THR A 10 -7.20 3.93 13.73
CA THR A 10 -7.42 3.87 12.28
C THR A 10 -6.22 4.45 11.55
N TYR A 11 -5.69 3.69 10.62
CA TYR A 11 -4.74 4.13 9.61
C TYR A 11 -5.50 4.60 8.37
N PHE A 12 -5.20 5.83 7.94
CA PHE A 12 -5.57 6.32 6.62
C PHE A 12 -4.36 6.24 5.71
N VAL A 13 -4.50 5.52 4.60
CA VAL A 13 -3.43 5.22 3.65
C VAL A 13 -3.74 5.88 2.32
N HIS A 14 -2.86 6.77 1.86
CA HIS A 14 -2.98 7.43 0.57
C HIS A 14 -1.83 7.02 -0.35
N PRO A 15 -2.11 6.21 -1.39
CA PRO A 15 -1.13 5.88 -2.41
C PRO A 15 -0.87 7.08 -3.32
N PHE A 16 0.39 7.36 -3.63
CA PHE A 16 0.79 8.38 -4.59
C PHE A 16 1.98 7.89 -5.43
N VAL A 17 2.23 8.56 -6.56
CA VAL A 17 3.24 8.12 -7.52
C VAL A 17 4.18 9.27 -7.86
N ILE A 18 5.48 9.06 -7.65
CA ILE A 18 6.52 9.97 -8.08
C ILE A 18 7.00 9.56 -9.48
N GLY A 19 6.96 10.52 -10.40
CA GLY A 19 7.35 10.32 -11.80
C GLY A 19 8.80 9.87 -11.97
N GLU A 20 9.07 9.16 -13.08
CA GLU A 20 10.43 8.72 -13.41
C GLU A 20 11.39 9.91 -13.48
N GLY A 21 12.61 9.75 -12.94
CA GLY A 21 13.63 10.80 -12.87
C GLY A 21 13.45 11.81 -11.73
N LYS A 22 12.28 11.86 -11.07
CA LYS A 22 12.04 12.74 -9.90
C LYS A 22 12.21 12.04 -8.55
N TYR A 23 12.26 10.71 -8.53
CA TYR A 23 12.26 9.92 -7.30
C TYR A 23 13.45 10.22 -6.37
N GLN A 24 14.69 10.25 -6.88
CA GLN A 24 15.85 10.58 -6.05
C GLN A 24 15.73 12.00 -5.45
N LYS A 25 15.25 12.97 -6.23
CA LYS A 25 15.02 14.34 -5.74
C LYS A 25 13.95 14.37 -4.66
N TYR A 26 12.90 13.57 -4.80
CA TYR A 26 11.87 13.43 -3.78
C TYR A 26 12.44 12.87 -2.47
N ILE A 27 13.23 11.80 -2.53
CA ILE A 27 13.92 11.24 -1.36
C ILE A 27 14.88 12.27 -0.74
N LEU A 28 15.61 13.03 -1.55
CA LEU A 28 16.48 14.11 -1.07
C LEU A 28 15.69 15.19 -0.30
N ASN A 29 14.51 15.57 -0.78
CA ASN A 29 13.67 16.54 -0.10
C ASN A 29 13.20 16.03 1.27
N LEU A 30 12.86 14.74 1.39
CA LEU A 30 12.51 14.13 2.68
C LEU A 30 13.71 14.08 3.63
N ILE A 31 14.92 13.84 3.13
CA ILE A 31 16.15 13.84 3.95
C ILE A 31 16.47 15.24 4.47
N LYS A 32 16.28 16.27 3.63
CA LYS A 32 16.54 17.68 3.95
C LYS A 32 15.56 18.28 4.95
N ASP A 33 14.36 17.72 5.03
CA ASP A 33 13.33 18.15 5.97
C ASP A 33 13.53 17.44 7.30
N ASP A 34 14.00 18.18 8.30
CA ASP A 34 14.35 17.67 9.63
C ASP A 34 13.15 17.09 10.39
N ARG A 35 11.93 17.34 9.93
CA ARG A 35 10.71 16.74 10.46
C ARG A 35 10.57 15.29 10.05
N PHE A 36 11.24 14.83 9.00
CA PHE A 36 11.26 13.42 8.63
C PHE A 36 12.53 12.72 9.14
N LYS A 37 12.35 11.51 9.67
CA LYS A 37 13.44 10.63 10.08
C LYS A 37 13.36 9.36 9.27
N LEU A 38 14.50 8.87 8.78
CA LEU A 38 14.58 7.54 8.21
C LEU A 38 14.21 6.50 9.29
N ARG A 39 13.22 5.65 9.03
CA ARG A 39 12.88 4.54 9.92
C ARG A 39 13.87 3.40 9.70
N VAL A 40 14.60 3.05 10.76
CA VAL A 40 15.56 1.95 10.77
C VAL A 40 14.96 0.80 11.57
N PHE A 41 14.72 -0.32 10.89
CA PHE A 41 14.31 -1.58 11.52
C PHE A 41 15.54 -2.37 11.95
N GLU A 42 15.52 -2.85 13.18
CA GLU A 42 16.60 -3.61 13.81
C GLU A 42 16.08 -4.97 14.29
N LYS A 43 16.79 -6.05 13.96
CA LYS A 43 16.33 -7.41 14.30
C LYS A 43 15.97 -7.60 15.77
N ASN A 44 16.72 -6.98 16.68
CA ASN A 44 16.50 -7.14 18.13
C ASN A 44 15.31 -6.32 18.64
N LYS A 45 14.97 -5.21 17.98
CA LYS A 45 13.85 -4.33 18.37
C LYS A 45 12.55 -4.72 17.67
N ASP A 46 12.64 -5.19 16.43
CA ASP A 46 11.53 -5.56 15.56
C ASP A 46 11.49 -7.08 15.33
N ILE A 47 11.71 -7.88 16.40
CA ILE A 47 11.92 -9.33 16.29
C ILE A 47 10.69 -10.07 15.75
N ASP A 48 9.48 -9.65 16.12
CA ASP A 48 8.24 -10.27 15.67
C ASP A 48 8.02 -10.01 14.18
N LEU A 49 8.19 -8.75 13.75
CA LEU A 49 8.18 -8.37 12.34
C LEU A 49 9.25 -9.11 11.54
N TYR A 50 10.46 -9.24 12.10
CA TYR A 50 11.55 -9.99 11.50
C TYR A 50 11.19 -11.47 11.38
N ASN A 51 10.56 -12.09 12.37
CA ASN A 51 10.23 -13.51 12.30
C ASN A 51 9.02 -13.81 11.39
N TYR A 52 8.09 -12.86 11.28
CA TYR A 52 6.91 -12.99 10.45
C TYR A 52 7.25 -13.03 8.95
N PHE A 53 8.01 -12.06 8.44
CA PHE A 53 8.26 -11.97 6.99
C PHE A 53 9.33 -12.96 6.50
N SER A 54 9.13 -13.51 5.30
CA SER A 54 10.13 -14.37 4.66
C SER A 54 11.43 -13.61 4.40
N PRO A 55 12.61 -14.28 4.34
CA PRO A 55 13.89 -13.60 4.18
C PRO A 55 13.93 -12.61 3.01
N LYS A 56 13.37 -13.00 1.85
CA LYS A 56 13.35 -12.14 0.66
C LYS A 56 12.38 -10.97 0.80
N THR A 57 11.21 -11.19 1.40
CA THR A 57 10.25 -10.11 1.65
C THR A 57 10.80 -9.09 2.65
N ARG A 58 11.54 -9.55 3.67
CA ARG A 58 12.25 -8.67 4.60
C ARG A 58 13.29 -7.81 3.92
N GLU A 59 14.15 -8.41 3.09
CA GLU A 59 15.15 -7.67 2.31
C GLU A 59 14.50 -6.61 1.41
N TYR A 60 13.31 -6.90 0.88
CA TYR A 60 12.57 -5.99 0.01
C TYR A 60 11.90 -4.84 0.76
N LEU A 61 11.12 -5.13 1.81
CA LEU A 61 10.34 -4.12 2.55
C LEU A 61 11.16 -3.36 3.59
N PHE A 62 12.09 -4.04 4.25
CA PHE A 62 12.82 -3.57 5.44
C PHE A 62 14.32 -3.68 5.20
N SER A 63 14.79 -2.94 4.18
CA SER A 63 16.19 -3.02 3.74
C SER A 63 17.20 -2.81 4.88
N SER A 64 16.85 -2.03 5.92
CA SER A 64 17.68 -1.83 7.12
C SER A 64 18.02 -3.11 7.89
N PHE A 65 17.19 -4.17 7.87
CA PHE A 65 17.53 -5.45 8.51
C PHE A 65 18.80 -6.10 7.94
N SER A 66 19.17 -5.78 6.70
CA SER A 66 20.39 -6.26 6.06
C SER A 66 21.62 -5.38 6.33
N HIS A 67 21.43 -4.24 6.99
CA HIS A 67 22.51 -3.32 7.33
C HIS A 67 23.06 -3.66 8.72
N THR A 68 24.38 -3.75 8.84
CA THR A 68 25.06 -3.79 10.15
C THR A 68 25.03 -2.39 10.76
N GLY A 69 25.16 -2.26 12.10
CA GLY A 69 25.24 -0.95 12.78
C GLY A 69 26.26 0.00 12.12
N GLN A 70 27.44 -0.53 11.77
CA GLN A 70 28.49 0.23 11.06
C GLN A 70 28.07 0.72 9.66
N LYS A 71 27.20 0.00 8.93
CA LYS A 71 26.71 0.45 7.62
C LYS A 71 25.70 1.59 7.78
N LEU A 72 24.92 1.59 8.86
CA LEU A 72 23.97 2.65 9.17
C LEU A 72 24.70 3.93 9.63
N GLU A 73 25.68 3.80 10.53
CA GLU A 73 26.52 4.92 10.96
C GLU A 73 27.22 5.58 9.76
N LYS A 74 27.84 4.77 8.88
CA LYS A 74 28.43 5.29 7.65
C LYS A 74 27.41 5.96 6.74
N LEU A 75 26.18 5.43 6.65
CA LEU A 75 25.13 6.07 5.88
C LEU A 75 24.78 7.44 6.46
N GLU A 76 24.72 7.58 7.78
CA GLU A 76 24.44 8.84 8.49
C GLU A 76 25.55 9.89 8.33
N GLU A 77 26.81 9.48 8.16
CA GLU A 77 27.94 10.39 7.92
C GLU A 77 27.99 10.95 6.50
N LEU A 78 27.30 10.31 5.53
CA LEU A 78 27.35 10.73 4.13
C LEU A 78 26.64 12.07 3.88
N PRO A 79 27.07 12.83 2.85
CA PRO A 79 26.31 13.98 2.35
C PRO A 79 24.88 13.59 1.95
N GLU A 80 23.93 14.51 2.10
CA GLU A 80 22.51 14.29 1.84
C GLU A 80 22.23 13.82 0.39
N GLU A 81 22.94 14.40 -0.58
CA GLU A 81 22.84 14.00 -1.99
C GLU A 81 23.27 12.54 -2.18
N THR A 82 24.35 12.12 -1.52
CA THR A 82 24.85 10.74 -1.58
C THR A 82 23.90 9.78 -0.87
N LYS A 83 23.39 10.14 0.31
CA LYS A 83 22.36 9.38 1.03
C LYS A 83 21.14 9.15 0.14
N SER A 84 20.63 10.20 -0.49
CA SER A 84 19.47 10.12 -1.39
C SER A 84 19.73 9.19 -2.58
N ALA A 85 20.93 9.21 -3.16
CA ALA A 85 21.32 8.35 -4.28
C ALA A 85 21.39 6.86 -3.89
N ILE A 86 21.74 6.56 -2.65
CA ILE A 86 21.75 5.19 -2.10
C ILE A 86 20.32 4.76 -1.77
N LEU A 87 19.60 5.53 -0.96
CA LEU A 87 18.25 5.21 -0.49
C LEU A 87 17.25 5.08 -1.65
N SER A 88 17.38 5.90 -2.69
CA SER A 88 16.52 5.80 -3.88
C SER A 88 16.68 4.50 -4.67
N LYS A 89 17.74 3.72 -4.43
CA LYS A 89 17.94 2.39 -5.04
C LYS A 89 17.41 1.25 -4.17
N ASN A 90 17.26 1.46 -2.86
CA ASN A 90 16.71 0.46 -1.95
C ASN A 90 15.28 0.11 -2.37
N PRO A 91 14.89 -1.18 -2.37
CA PRO A 91 13.57 -1.57 -2.88
C PRO A 91 12.42 -0.85 -2.17
N CYS A 92 12.55 -0.66 -0.86
CA CYS A 92 11.67 0.15 -0.02
C CYS A 92 12.50 0.97 0.98
N THR A 93 12.11 2.23 1.17
CA THR A 93 12.64 3.17 2.18
C THR A 93 11.46 3.79 2.92
N ILE A 94 11.50 3.81 4.25
CA ILE A 94 10.40 4.31 5.08
C ILE A 94 10.89 5.51 5.90
N PHE A 95 10.11 6.58 5.91
CA PHE A 95 10.35 7.75 6.75
C PHE A 95 9.22 7.89 7.76
N GLU A 96 9.56 8.30 8.97
CA GLU A 96 8.61 8.65 10.03
C GLU A 96 8.65 10.16 10.27
N TYR A 97 7.48 10.78 10.32
CA TYR A 97 7.37 12.21 10.59
C TYR A 97 7.35 12.46 12.11
N LYS A 98 8.19 13.40 12.55
CA LYS A 98 8.23 13.92 13.92
C LYS A 98 6.99 14.77 14.15
N LEU A 99 5.97 14.18 14.75
CA LEU A 99 4.83 14.92 15.27
C LEU A 99 5.32 15.87 16.36
N LYS A 100 4.82 17.11 16.36
CA LYS A 100 5.05 18.04 17.46
C LYS A 100 4.28 17.55 18.69
N ASP A 101 4.81 17.83 19.88
CA ASP A 101 4.10 17.55 21.13
C ASP A 101 2.72 18.20 21.12
N ASP A 102 1.74 17.49 21.68
CA ASP A 102 0.34 17.89 21.60
C ASP A 102 0.12 19.30 22.15
N ILE A 103 -0.69 20.06 21.42
CA ILE A 103 -1.41 21.18 22.02
C ILE A 103 -2.76 20.60 22.45
N GLN A 104 -3.06 20.63 23.74
CA GLN A 104 -4.43 20.42 24.21
C GLN A 104 -5.31 21.51 23.60
N GLY A 105 -5.96 21.20 22.48
CA GLY A 105 -7.00 22.04 21.91
C GLY A 105 -8.12 22.17 22.95
N LYS A 106 -8.50 23.40 23.31
CA LYS A 106 -9.69 23.61 24.12
C LYS A 106 -10.91 23.29 23.26
N ALA A 107 -11.64 22.25 23.64
CA ALA A 107 -12.86 21.85 22.96
C ALA A 107 -13.90 22.97 22.96
N THR A 108 -14.31 23.42 21.78
CA THR A 108 -15.63 24.02 21.57
C THR A 108 -16.59 22.90 21.13
N GLU A 109 -17.74 22.80 21.79
CA GLU A 109 -18.52 21.60 22.12
C GLU A 109 -19.14 20.76 20.97
N LYS A 110 -18.63 20.76 19.73
CA LYS A 110 -19.23 19.96 18.63
C LYS A 110 -18.20 19.28 17.72
N GLY A 111 -18.11 17.95 17.78
CA GLY A 111 -17.39 17.12 16.80
C GLY A 111 -16.79 15.84 17.37
N ILE A 112 -16.31 14.97 16.47
CA ILE A 112 -15.45 13.83 16.79
C ILE A 112 -14.01 14.35 16.80
N PHE A 113 -13.40 14.33 17.99
CA PHE A 113 -12.01 14.70 18.21
C PHE A 113 -11.12 13.50 17.95
N PHE A 114 -10.02 13.70 17.23
CA PHE A 114 -9.04 12.65 16.99
C PHE A 114 -7.62 13.19 17.08
N LYS A 115 -6.72 12.32 17.52
CA LYS A 115 -5.29 12.60 17.55
C LYS A 115 -4.56 11.81 16.48
N VAL A 116 -3.64 12.47 15.79
CA VAL A 116 -2.66 11.79 14.93
C VAL A 116 -1.57 11.22 15.83
N ARG A 117 -1.38 9.90 15.80
CA ARG A 117 -0.40 9.19 16.62
C ARG A 117 0.91 8.94 15.88
N LYS A 118 0.83 8.75 14.56
CA LYS A 118 1.99 8.42 13.73
C LYS A 118 1.72 8.80 12.28
N ILE A 119 2.75 9.28 11.60
CA ILE A 119 2.73 9.48 10.15
C ILE A 119 3.97 8.82 9.56
N GLU A 120 3.79 8.00 8.54
CA GLU A 120 4.89 7.37 7.81
C GLU A 120 4.76 7.57 6.29
N ILE A 121 5.91 7.72 5.63
CA ILE A 121 6.01 7.75 4.18
C ILE A 121 6.77 6.50 3.74
N ILE A 122 6.09 5.58 3.07
CA ILE A 122 6.64 4.32 2.59
C ILE A 122 6.93 4.46 1.10
N CYS A 123 8.20 4.48 0.70
CA CYS A 123 8.64 4.78 -0.66
C CYS A 123 9.29 3.56 -1.32
N PHE A 124 8.68 3.02 -2.38
CA PHE A 124 9.30 1.98 -3.20
C PHE A 124 10.14 2.59 -4.32
N ASN A 125 11.26 1.95 -4.67
CA ASN A 125 12.17 2.46 -5.73
C ASN A 125 11.56 2.52 -7.13
N THR A 126 10.35 1.99 -7.30
CA THR A 126 9.57 2.10 -8.53
C THR A 126 8.81 3.43 -8.64
N GLY A 127 8.92 4.29 -7.63
CA GLY A 127 8.24 5.59 -7.52
C GLY A 127 6.85 5.50 -6.89
N ILE A 128 6.34 4.30 -6.60
CA ILE A 128 5.08 4.11 -5.88
C ILE A 128 5.35 4.35 -4.39
N CYS A 129 4.58 5.25 -3.79
CA CYS A 129 4.74 5.63 -2.40
C CYS A 129 3.39 5.60 -1.68
N PHE A 130 3.42 5.51 -0.35
CA PHE A 130 2.24 5.54 0.50
C PHE A 130 2.46 6.54 1.63
N PHE A 131 1.56 7.50 1.74
CA PHE A 131 1.39 8.29 2.95
C PHE A 131 0.49 7.48 3.89
N THR A 132 0.92 7.25 5.13
CA THR A 132 0.14 6.56 6.14
C THR A 132 0.01 7.44 7.37
N MET A 133 -1.19 7.48 7.94
CA MET A 133 -1.46 8.27 9.13
C MET A 133 -2.31 7.47 10.11
N LYS A 134 -1.72 7.15 11.25
CA LYS A 134 -2.41 6.52 12.39
C LYS A 134 -3.13 7.57 13.19
N THR A 135 -4.39 7.31 13.47
CA THR A 135 -5.27 8.18 14.25
C THR A 135 -6.02 7.39 15.32
N ASN A 136 -6.41 8.07 16.38
CA ASN A 136 -7.32 7.54 17.40
C ASN A 136 -8.31 8.63 17.77
N ILE A 137 -9.57 8.26 18.00
CA ILE A 137 -10.60 9.17 18.52
C ILE A 137 -10.32 9.41 19.99
N GLU A 138 -10.46 10.65 20.42
CA GLU A 138 -10.31 11.09 21.80
C GLU A 138 -11.68 11.45 22.37
N GLU A 139 -11.80 11.36 23.69
CA GLU A 139 -12.98 11.84 24.43
C GLU A 139 -14.32 11.16 24.10
N SER A 140 -14.33 10.13 23.24
CA SER A 140 -15.47 9.27 22.96
C SER A 140 -15.10 7.78 22.96
N ASN A 141 -16.00 6.98 23.50
CA ASN A 141 -15.96 5.52 23.43
C ASN A 141 -17.17 4.94 22.68
N ASN A 142 -17.92 5.77 21.94
CA ASN A 142 -19.05 5.31 21.16
C ASN A 142 -18.56 4.71 19.85
N PHE A 143 -19.02 3.51 19.51
CA PHE A 143 -18.67 2.85 18.26
C PHE A 143 -19.25 3.58 17.04
N SER A 144 -20.41 4.24 17.20
CA SER A 144 -21.00 5.09 16.17
C SER A 144 -20.07 6.23 15.75
N ASP A 145 -19.33 6.83 16.69
CA ASP A 145 -18.32 7.86 16.36
C ASP A 145 -17.19 7.27 15.54
N LEU A 146 -16.73 6.04 15.83
CA LEU A 146 -15.74 5.35 14.99
C LEU A 146 -16.24 5.10 13.56
N LEU A 147 -17.48 4.65 13.40
CA LEU A 147 -18.08 4.46 12.07
C LEU A 147 -18.13 5.78 11.28
N ASN A 148 -18.63 6.83 11.93
CA ASN A 148 -18.78 8.15 11.36
C ASN A 148 -17.43 8.81 11.01
N PHE A 149 -16.43 8.65 11.89
CA PHE A 149 -15.06 9.09 11.65
C PHE A 149 -14.44 8.40 10.44
N ASN A 150 -14.49 7.07 10.40
CA ASN A 150 -13.92 6.29 9.30
C ASN A 150 -14.61 6.57 7.97
N TYR A 151 -15.93 6.80 7.99
CA TYR A 151 -16.68 7.18 6.80
C TYR A 151 -16.28 8.57 6.30
N LYS A 152 -16.30 9.58 7.17
CA LYS A 152 -16.10 10.98 6.77
C LYS A 152 -14.65 11.32 6.47
N PHE A 153 -13.71 10.90 7.31
CA PHE A 153 -12.30 11.27 7.17
C PHE A 153 -11.66 10.65 5.92
N ARG A 154 -12.27 9.60 5.37
CA ARG A 154 -11.78 8.93 4.19
C ARG A 154 -11.75 9.80 2.93
N SER A 155 -12.61 10.81 2.81
CA SER A 155 -12.59 11.74 1.68
C SER A 155 -11.51 12.82 1.89
N ILE A 156 -10.51 12.88 1.01
CA ILE A 156 -9.36 13.80 1.12
C ILE A 156 -9.76 15.25 0.79
N ASN A 157 -10.61 15.43 -0.22
CA ASN A 157 -11.19 16.73 -0.57
C ASN A 157 -12.65 16.75 -0.10
N GLN A 158 -12.93 17.46 0.98
CA GLN A 158 -14.27 17.48 1.61
C GLN A 158 -15.31 18.33 0.84
N GLU A 159 -14.91 19.03 -0.22
CA GLU A 159 -15.72 20.11 -0.81
C GLU A 159 -16.90 19.65 -1.70
N ASN A 160 -16.96 18.41 -2.20
CA ASN A 160 -17.86 18.07 -3.33
C ASN A 160 -18.84 16.90 -3.17
N THR A 161 -19.11 16.39 -1.96
CA THR A 161 -20.20 15.42 -1.75
C THR A 161 -21.03 15.78 -0.52
N LEU A 162 -21.64 16.96 -0.57
CA LEU A 162 -22.54 17.48 0.44
C LEU A 162 -23.98 17.08 0.09
N SER A 163 -24.40 15.91 0.58
CA SER A 163 -25.83 15.57 0.68
C SER A 163 -26.16 15.21 2.12
N ASN A 164 -26.89 16.09 2.82
CA ASN A 164 -27.60 15.97 4.11
C ASN A 164 -26.88 15.37 5.35
N TYR A 165 -25.67 14.79 5.25
CA TYR A 165 -24.88 14.25 6.37
C TYR A 165 -23.93 15.29 7.00
N ASP A 166 -24.22 16.59 6.84
CA ASP A 166 -23.39 17.75 7.19
C ASP A 166 -23.15 18.00 8.70
N LYS A 167 -23.28 16.98 9.57
CA LYS A 167 -23.19 17.14 11.04
C LYS A 167 -21.98 16.49 11.72
N ILE A 168 -21.20 15.67 11.03
CA ILE A 168 -20.00 15.05 11.65
C ILE A 168 -18.85 16.05 11.58
N TYR A 169 -18.61 16.85 12.61
CA TYR A 169 -17.45 17.74 12.67
C TYR A 169 -16.21 16.95 13.08
N LEU A 170 -15.08 17.13 12.41
CA LEU A 170 -13.83 16.45 12.74
C LEU A 170 -12.84 17.48 13.26
N GLN A 171 -12.22 17.19 14.41
CA GLN A 171 -11.25 18.09 15.05
C GLN A 171 -9.98 17.31 15.36
N THR A 172 -8.81 17.92 15.11
CA THR A 172 -7.51 17.27 15.38
C THR A 172 -6.64 18.09 16.30
N SER A 173 -5.98 17.43 17.25
CA SER A 173 -5.08 18.08 18.21
C SER A 173 -3.73 18.48 17.61
N THR A 174 -3.35 17.87 16.48
CA THR A 174 -2.05 18.10 15.82
C THR A 174 -2.11 19.26 14.81
N PHE A 175 -3.27 19.53 14.22
CA PHE A 175 -3.47 20.57 13.22
C PHE A 175 -4.63 21.48 13.65
N ASP A 176 -4.46 22.80 13.54
CA ASP A 176 -5.51 23.75 13.97
C ASP A 176 -6.85 23.56 13.22
N ASP A 177 -6.83 22.96 12.03
CA ASP A 177 -8.01 22.60 11.22
C ASP A 177 -7.65 21.47 10.23
N VAL A 178 -8.64 20.68 9.80
CA VAL A 178 -8.53 19.59 8.80
C VAL A 178 -8.07 20.12 7.44
N ASN A 179 -8.39 21.36 7.07
CA ASN A 179 -7.89 21.95 5.83
C ASN A 179 -6.35 22.03 5.82
N LYS A 180 -5.73 22.40 6.96
CA LYS A 180 -4.27 22.41 7.09
C LYS A 180 -3.67 21.00 6.98
N LEU A 181 -4.41 19.99 7.45
CA LEU A 181 -4.01 18.59 7.27
C LEU A 181 -4.06 18.17 5.80
N THR A 182 -5.11 18.54 5.05
CA THR A 182 -5.17 18.26 3.60
C THR A 182 -4.05 18.96 2.84
N GLU A 183 -3.75 20.22 3.17
CA GLU A 183 -2.61 20.95 2.59
C GLU A 183 -1.26 20.30 2.93
N PHE A 184 -1.09 19.86 4.18
CA PHE A 184 0.09 19.12 4.62
C PHE A 184 0.28 17.84 3.82
N ILE A 185 -0.79 17.06 3.62
CA ILE A 185 -0.75 15.81 2.84
C ILE A 185 -0.38 16.12 1.39
N LYS A 186 -1.03 17.11 0.75
CA LYS A 186 -0.69 17.54 -0.63
C LYS A 186 0.76 18.05 -0.75
N GLY A 187 1.28 18.70 0.29
CA GLY A 187 2.68 19.14 0.35
C GLY A 187 3.67 17.98 0.31
N ILE A 188 3.28 16.81 0.82
CA ILE A 188 4.10 15.59 0.81
C ILE A 188 3.87 14.79 -0.47
N THR A 189 2.62 14.52 -0.83
CA THR A 189 2.26 13.58 -1.90
C THR A 189 2.41 14.21 -3.28
N GLY A 190 2.33 15.55 -3.36
CA GLY A 190 2.47 16.32 -4.59
C GLY A 190 1.23 16.22 -5.48
N SER A 191 1.46 16.16 -6.79
CA SER A 191 0.39 16.13 -7.79
C SER A 191 -0.07 14.71 -8.10
N ASP A 192 -1.39 14.50 -8.16
CA ASP A 192 -2.02 13.20 -8.45
C ASP A 192 -1.90 12.77 -9.92
N LEU A 193 -1.32 13.59 -10.81
CA LEU A 193 -1.26 13.33 -12.25
C LEU A 193 -0.65 11.97 -12.59
N GLU A 194 0.40 11.54 -11.89
CA GLU A 194 1.03 10.23 -12.16
C GLU A 194 0.17 9.07 -11.66
N ALA A 195 -0.57 9.26 -10.57
CA ALA A 195 -1.48 8.26 -10.02
C ALA A 195 -2.74 8.12 -10.89
N MET A 196 -3.29 9.24 -11.38
CA MET A 196 -4.43 9.28 -12.31
C MET A 196 -4.13 8.56 -13.63
N LYS A 197 -2.91 8.68 -14.17
CA LYS A 197 -2.50 7.98 -15.41
C LYS A 197 -2.61 6.46 -15.33
N ILE A 198 -2.60 5.91 -14.12
CA ILE A 198 -2.67 4.47 -13.87
C ILE A 198 -3.91 4.09 -13.06
N ASP A 199 -4.93 4.96 -13.08
CA ASP A 199 -6.26 4.70 -12.51
C ASP A 199 -6.21 4.35 -11.00
N ILE A 200 -5.45 5.13 -10.23
CA ILE A 200 -5.49 5.08 -8.77
C ILE A 200 -6.45 6.17 -8.28
N ASP A 201 -7.42 5.75 -7.48
CA ASP A 201 -8.26 6.67 -6.71
C ASP A 201 -7.38 7.35 -5.64
N THR A 202 -7.17 8.64 -5.83
CA THR A 202 -6.39 9.53 -4.95
C THR A 202 -7.31 10.50 -4.20
N GLU A 203 -8.61 10.45 -4.45
CA GLU A 203 -9.59 11.33 -3.80
C GLU A 203 -10.03 10.77 -2.44
N LYS A 204 -9.87 9.47 -2.24
CA LYS A 204 -10.21 8.77 -0.99
C LYS A 204 -9.01 8.03 -0.43
N PHE A 205 -8.84 8.11 0.88
CA PHE A 205 -7.96 7.22 1.61
C PHE A 205 -8.45 5.78 1.51
N LEU A 206 -7.49 4.86 1.57
CA LEU A 206 -7.75 3.49 1.98
C LEU A 206 -7.71 3.43 3.51
N THR A 207 -8.60 2.65 4.11
CA THR A 207 -8.78 2.66 5.57
C THR A 207 -8.37 1.33 6.18
N TYR A 208 -7.49 1.35 7.18
CA TYR A 208 -7.03 0.17 7.90
C TYR A 208 -7.30 0.34 9.39
N SER A 209 -8.34 -0.31 9.92
CA SER A 209 -8.93 0.08 11.22
C SER A 209 -9.03 -1.07 12.21
N TYR A 210 -8.62 -0.82 13.45
CA TYR A 210 -8.73 -1.75 14.57
C TYR A 210 -9.74 -1.24 15.59
N VAL A 211 -10.58 -2.13 16.12
CA VAL A 211 -11.47 -1.82 17.25
C VAL A 211 -11.60 -3.02 18.17
N CYS A 212 -11.50 -2.76 19.48
CA CYS A 212 -11.81 -3.68 20.55
C CYS A 212 -13.02 -3.14 21.32
N ILE A 213 -14.15 -3.83 21.23
CA ILE A 213 -15.40 -3.45 21.90
C ILE A 213 -15.46 -4.00 23.33
N ASP A 214 -16.35 -3.42 24.13
CA ASP A 214 -16.64 -3.90 25.48
C ASP A 214 -17.20 -5.33 25.46
N ARG A 215 -16.66 -6.19 26.33
CA ARG A 215 -17.09 -7.58 26.53
C ARG A 215 -18.58 -7.72 26.81
N ALA A 216 -19.25 -6.67 27.30
CA ALA A 216 -20.69 -6.63 27.52
C ALA A 216 -21.49 -6.83 26.22
N ALA A 217 -20.90 -6.63 25.04
CA ALA A 217 -21.58 -6.82 23.75
C ALA A 217 -21.30 -8.19 23.12
N TRP A 218 -20.10 -8.74 23.26
CA TRP A 218 -19.70 -10.02 22.65
C TRP A 218 -18.80 -10.84 23.57
N ASN A 219 -19.32 -11.97 24.06
CA ASN A 219 -18.64 -12.85 25.02
C ASN A 219 -19.19 -14.28 24.93
N SER A 220 -18.90 -15.16 25.90
CA SER A 220 -19.36 -16.56 25.90
C SER A 220 -20.89 -16.71 25.93
N ASN A 221 -21.58 -15.72 26.50
CA ASN A 221 -23.02 -15.73 26.71
C ASN A 221 -23.76 -14.81 25.71
N LYS A 222 -23.03 -13.97 24.97
CA LYS A 222 -23.57 -13.03 23.98
C LYS A 222 -22.93 -13.28 22.63
N ASN A 223 -23.70 -13.85 21.71
CA ASN A 223 -23.22 -14.26 20.39
C ASN A 223 -22.91 -13.04 19.49
N PHE A 224 -21.94 -13.21 18.58
CA PHE A 224 -21.59 -12.25 17.54
C PHE A 224 -22.77 -11.86 16.64
N GLU A 225 -23.69 -12.79 16.35
CA GLU A 225 -24.83 -12.48 15.46
C GLU A 225 -25.66 -11.28 15.94
N ASN A 226 -25.69 -11.02 17.25
CA ASN A 226 -26.37 -9.86 17.83
C ASN A 226 -25.73 -8.51 17.45
N ILE A 227 -24.47 -8.52 17.03
CA ILE A 227 -23.67 -7.33 16.66
C ILE A 227 -23.14 -7.39 15.23
N LYS A 228 -23.55 -8.40 14.45
CA LYS A 228 -23.09 -8.60 13.07
C LYS A 228 -23.38 -7.41 12.18
N TYR A 229 -24.52 -6.75 12.38
CA TYR A 229 -24.88 -5.54 11.65
C TYR A 229 -23.88 -4.39 11.88
N ASN A 230 -23.44 -4.18 13.13
CA ASN A 230 -22.41 -3.20 13.46
C ASN A 230 -21.06 -3.53 12.81
N PHE A 231 -20.67 -4.81 12.82
CA PHE A 231 -19.49 -5.27 12.12
C PHE A 231 -19.57 -5.05 10.61
N ASN A 232 -20.71 -5.38 9.97
CA ASN A 232 -20.88 -5.20 8.53
C ASN A 232 -20.80 -3.72 8.13
N LYS A 233 -21.35 -2.80 8.94
CA LYS A 233 -21.15 -1.35 8.73
C LYS A 233 -19.67 -0.96 8.79
N TYR A 234 -18.96 -1.46 9.79
CA TYR A 234 -17.55 -1.16 9.99
C TYR A 234 -16.66 -1.70 8.87
N ALA A 235 -16.87 -2.95 8.46
CA ALA A 235 -16.11 -3.61 7.40
C ALA A 235 -16.31 -2.95 6.03
N ASN A 236 -17.48 -2.35 5.81
CA ASN A 236 -17.81 -1.63 4.57
C ASN A 236 -17.65 -0.10 4.70
N PHE A 237 -17.07 0.39 5.81
CA PHE A 237 -16.84 1.81 6.06
C PHE A 237 -18.10 2.67 5.90
N LEU A 238 -19.23 2.21 6.45
CA LEU A 238 -20.52 2.90 6.41
C LEU A 238 -20.74 3.75 7.66
N PRO A 239 -21.49 4.87 7.57
CA PRO A 239 -21.81 5.68 8.73
C PRO A 239 -22.80 4.96 9.66
N ALA A 240 -22.88 5.44 10.90
CA ALA A 240 -23.65 4.79 11.96
C ALA A 240 -25.16 4.77 11.68
N ASP A 241 -25.68 5.83 11.08
CA ASP A 241 -27.09 6.04 10.74
C ASP A 241 -27.49 5.45 9.37
N ASN A 242 -26.56 4.83 8.64
CA ASN A 242 -26.88 4.17 7.37
C ASN A 242 -28.00 3.13 7.58
N SER A 243 -29.15 3.34 6.94
CA SER A 243 -30.31 2.47 7.02
C SER A 243 -30.43 1.52 5.82
N VAL A 244 -29.53 1.62 4.84
CA VAL A 244 -29.56 0.77 3.65
C VAL A 244 -29.30 -0.68 4.08
N GLU A 245 -30.23 -1.57 3.76
CA GLU A 245 -30.02 -3.02 3.83
C GLU A 245 -28.87 -3.37 2.88
N LEU A 246 -27.78 -3.90 3.45
CA LEU A 246 -26.66 -4.42 2.66
C LEU A 246 -27.17 -5.65 1.90
N GLU A 247 -27.62 -5.47 0.66
CA GLU A 247 -28.12 -6.56 -0.17
C GLU A 247 -27.04 -7.62 -0.47
N GLN A 248 -25.75 -7.27 -0.33
CA GLN A 248 -24.62 -8.19 -0.37
C GLN A 248 -23.51 -7.79 0.62
N ASP A 249 -22.98 -8.79 1.34
CA ASP A 249 -21.80 -8.66 2.20
C ASP A 249 -20.55 -8.49 1.29
N ASP A 250 -20.28 -7.27 0.81
CA ASP A 250 -19.14 -6.96 -0.07
C ASP A 250 -17.78 -7.24 0.60
N ALA A 251 -17.77 -7.19 1.93
CA ALA A 251 -16.60 -7.47 2.74
C ALA A 251 -16.40 -8.98 2.90
N LYS A 252 -15.25 -9.48 2.43
CA LYS A 252 -14.82 -10.84 2.76
C LYS A 252 -14.48 -10.90 4.25
N GLN A 253 -14.94 -11.94 4.93
CA GLN A 253 -14.78 -12.09 6.38
C GLN A 253 -13.84 -13.24 6.73
N PHE A 254 -13.09 -13.09 7.81
CA PHE A 254 -12.16 -14.10 8.32
C PHE A 254 -12.08 -14.04 9.84
N SER A 255 -11.97 -15.20 10.49
CA SER A 255 -11.92 -15.30 11.95
C SER A 255 -11.09 -16.52 12.32
N GLU A 256 -9.94 -16.30 12.94
CA GLU A 256 -9.10 -17.37 13.52
C GLU A 256 -9.12 -17.30 15.04
N TRP A 257 -9.14 -16.09 15.60
CA TRP A 257 -9.14 -15.88 17.05
C TRP A 257 -10.56 -15.81 17.62
N LYS A 258 -10.69 -16.29 18.85
CA LYS A 258 -11.92 -16.16 19.63
C LYS A 258 -12.21 -14.68 19.86
N TYR A 259 -13.43 -14.27 19.57
CA TYR A 259 -13.84 -12.87 19.69
C TYR A 259 -13.07 -11.88 18.79
N ALA A 260 -12.61 -12.32 17.62
CA ALA A 260 -12.01 -11.46 16.60
C ALA A 260 -12.52 -11.78 15.19
N LYS A 261 -12.84 -10.75 14.41
CA LYS A 261 -13.27 -10.87 13.00
C LYS A 261 -12.62 -9.80 12.14
N PHE A 262 -12.03 -10.25 11.04
CA PHE A 262 -11.52 -9.40 9.98
C PHE A 262 -12.62 -9.13 8.95
N GLY A 263 -12.59 -7.92 8.39
CA GLY A 263 -13.33 -7.56 7.18
C GLY A 263 -12.38 -7.01 6.13
N PHE A 264 -12.53 -7.46 4.87
CA PHE A 264 -11.69 -7.05 3.75
C PHE A 264 -12.54 -6.54 2.59
N THR A 265 -12.28 -5.31 2.16
CA THR A 265 -12.89 -4.73 0.96
C THR A 265 -11.81 -4.13 0.06
N LYS A 266 -12.18 -3.71 -1.16
CA LYS A 266 -11.26 -2.93 -2.02
C LYS A 266 -10.83 -1.59 -1.39
N GLN A 267 -11.58 -1.14 -0.38
CA GLN A 267 -11.46 0.14 0.28
C GLN A 267 -10.56 0.09 1.52
N GLY A 268 -10.30 -1.10 2.07
CA GLY A 268 -9.60 -1.20 3.33
C GLY A 268 -9.69 -2.57 4.00
N VAL A 269 -9.08 -2.66 5.19
CA VAL A 269 -9.12 -3.85 6.05
C VAL A 269 -9.48 -3.41 7.45
N VAL A 270 -10.36 -4.17 8.11
CA VAL A 270 -10.72 -3.91 9.50
C VAL A 270 -10.51 -5.15 10.35
N LEU A 271 -10.18 -4.94 11.62
CA LEU A 271 -10.18 -5.96 12.65
C LEU A 271 -11.09 -5.53 13.79
N PHE A 272 -12.13 -6.32 14.00
CA PHE A 272 -13.16 -6.10 15.00
C PHE A 272 -13.04 -7.17 16.09
N THR A 273 -12.75 -6.75 17.31
CA THR A 273 -12.46 -7.64 18.42
C THR A 273 -13.30 -7.28 19.64
N SER A 274 -13.34 -8.17 20.64
CA SER A 274 -13.94 -7.89 21.93
C SER A 274 -12.95 -8.13 23.07
N SER A 275 -13.00 -7.26 24.07
CA SER A 275 -12.22 -7.32 25.32
C SER A 275 -12.57 -8.51 26.23
N SER A 276 -13.38 -9.46 25.74
CA SER A 276 -13.55 -10.79 26.31
C SER A 276 -12.28 -11.65 26.22
N ASP A 277 -11.42 -11.39 25.25
CA ASP A 277 -10.08 -11.97 25.16
C ASP A 277 -9.04 -10.90 25.50
N ILE A 278 -8.06 -11.23 26.35
CA ILE A 278 -6.99 -10.32 26.75
C ILE A 278 -6.06 -9.98 25.58
N ASN A 279 -5.84 -10.93 24.67
CA ASN A 279 -4.98 -10.77 23.52
C ASN A 279 -5.51 -9.69 22.55
N ASN A 280 -6.81 -9.39 22.61
CA ASN A 280 -7.47 -8.34 21.83
C ASN A 280 -7.16 -6.91 22.32
N PHE A 281 -6.27 -6.72 23.29
CA PHE A 281 -5.73 -5.40 23.60
C PHE A 281 -4.25 -5.40 24.01
N THR A 282 -3.61 -6.58 24.02
CA THR A 282 -2.17 -6.72 24.31
C THR A 282 -1.37 -7.10 23.06
N GLU A 283 -1.68 -8.22 22.42
CA GLU A 283 -0.87 -8.80 21.33
C GLU A 283 -1.44 -8.52 19.94
N LEU A 284 -2.74 -8.75 19.76
CA LEU A 284 -3.38 -8.69 18.45
C LEU A 284 -3.39 -7.28 17.83
N PRO A 285 -3.57 -6.18 18.59
CA PRO A 285 -3.39 -4.84 18.04
C PRO A 285 -1.98 -4.64 17.45
N ASP A 286 -0.94 -5.11 18.14
CA ASP A 286 0.44 -4.94 17.68
C ASP A 286 0.73 -5.77 16.41
N LYS A 287 0.28 -7.04 16.37
CA LYS A 287 0.36 -7.87 15.16
C LYS A 287 -0.39 -7.25 13.97
N PHE A 288 -1.57 -6.70 14.22
CA PHE A 288 -2.35 -6.03 13.18
C PHE A 288 -1.63 -4.78 12.66
N GLU A 289 -1.03 -3.97 13.55
CA GLU A 289 -0.31 -2.75 13.19
C GLU A 289 1.05 -2.99 12.51
N ASN A 290 1.77 -4.05 12.88
CA ASN A 290 3.11 -4.32 12.37
C ASN A 290 3.08 -5.36 11.25
N GLU A 291 2.74 -6.61 11.55
CA GLU A 291 2.83 -7.71 10.59
C GLU A 291 1.81 -7.56 9.45
N TYR A 292 0.53 -7.45 9.81
CA TYR A 292 -0.56 -7.51 8.84
C TYR A 292 -0.72 -6.20 8.06
N PHE A 293 -0.36 -5.06 8.66
CA PHE A 293 -0.31 -3.78 7.97
C PHE A 293 0.72 -3.76 6.84
N TYR A 294 1.96 -4.21 7.08
CA TYR A 294 2.96 -4.26 6.01
C TYR A 294 2.66 -5.32 4.95
N THR A 295 1.98 -6.42 5.31
CA THR A 295 1.40 -7.36 4.33
C THR A 295 0.35 -6.68 3.45
N TYR A 296 -0.49 -5.83 4.03
CA TYR A 296 -1.47 -5.03 3.31
C TYR A 296 -0.82 -4.01 2.37
N ILE A 297 0.18 -3.24 2.85
CA ILE A 297 0.93 -2.27 2.04
C ILE A 297 1.63 -2.96 0.86
N LEU A 298 2.26 -4.12 1.07
CA LEU A 298 2.92 -4.84 -0.02
C LEU A 298 1.93 -5.34 -1.09
N ASN A 299 0.72 -5.75 -0.70
CA ASN A 299 -0.32 -6.13 -1.65
C ASN A 299 -0.90 -4.94 -2.41
N LEU A 300 -1.06 -3.78 -1.75
CA LEU A 300 -1.39 -2.52 -2.44
C LEU A 300 -0.32 -2.15 -3.46
N TYR A 301 0.95 -2.27 -3.06
CA TYR A 301 2.08 -2.05 -3.96
C TYR A 301 2.03 -2.97 -5.18
N LYS A 302 1.81 -4.28 -4.98
CA LYS A 302 1.64 -5.25 -6.08
C LYS A 302 0.53 -4.81 -7.03
N LYS A 303 -0.65 -4.44 -6.51
CA LYS A 303 -1.79 -3.97 -7.31
C LYS A 303 -1.42 -2.76 -8.16
N ILE A 304 -0.84 -1.72 -7.54
CA ILE A 304 -0.50 -0.47 -8.21
C ILE A 304 0.60 -0.69 -9.24
N TYR A 305 1.61 -1.50 -8.92
CA TYR A 305 2.69 -1.81 -9.85
C TYR A 305 2.19 -2.58 -11.08
N LEU A 306 1.24 -3.50 -10.90
CA LEU A 306 0.57 -4.17 -12.02
C LEU A 306 -0.19 -3.16 -12.91
N LYS A 307 -1.00 -2.26 -12.35
CA LYS A 307 -1.66 -1.19 -13.13
C LYS A 307 -0.65 -0.29 -13.88
N LYS A 308 0.48 0.01 -13.24
CA LYS A 308 1.58 0.76 -13.86
C LYS A 308 2.17 0.01 -15.05
N LEU A 309 2.50 -1.27 -14.89
CA LEU A 309 2.98 -2.12 -15.99
C LEU A 309 1.96 -2.20 -17.12
N GLU A 310 0.67 -2.37 -16.81
CA GLU A 310 -0.39 -2.42 -17.80
C GLU A 310 -0.41 -1.17 -18.69
N THR A 311 -0.23 0.01 -18.08
CA THR A 311 -0.15 1.29 -18.77
C THR A 311 1.14 1.43 -19.59
N GLU A 312 2.26 0.92 -19.07
CA GLU A 312 3.54 0.91 -19.80
C GLU A 312 3.50 -0.02 -21.02
N PHE A 313 2.83 -1.17 -20.94
CA PHE A 313 2.65 -2.10 -22.07
C PHE A 313 1.74 -1.54 -23.17
N LYS A 314 0.83 -0.61 -22.85
CA LYS A 314 0.02 0.11 -23.86
C LYS A 314 0.86 1.06 -24.73
N LYS A 315 2.06 1.47 -24.28
CA LYS A 315 2.93 2.41 -25.00
C LYS A 315 4.03 1.67 -25.77
N LEU A 316 3.93 1.65 -27.10
CA LEU A 316 4.87 0.95 -28.00
C LEU A 316 6.35 1.33 -27.77
N SER A 317 6.64 2.59 -27.45
CA SER A 317 8.01 3.07 -27.18
C SER A 317 8.67 2.43 -25.94
N ASN A 318 7.88 1.88 -25.01
CA ASN A 318 8.34 1.43 -23.71
C ASN A 318 8.39 -0.09 -23.56
N VAL A 319 8.02 -0.85 -24.59
CA VAL A 319 7.82 -2.31 -24.49
C VAL A 319 9.04 -3.05 -23.96
N LYS A 320 10.26 -2.73 -24.45
CA LYS A 320 11.49 -3.38 -23.95
C LYS A 320 11.73 -3.13 -22.46
N LYS A 321 11.52 -1.89 -22.00
CA LYS A 321 11.67 -1.51 -20.58
C LYS A 321 10.59 -2.16 -19.72
N ALA A 322 9.34 -2.15 -20.19
CA ALA A 322 8.20 -2.78 -19.52
C ALA A 322 8.40 -4.30 -19.35
N ARG A 323 8.93 -5.00 -20.36
CA ARG A 323 9.29 -6.42 -20.27
C ARG A 323 10.30 -6.69 -19.16
N LYS A 324 11.39 -5.92 -19.10
CA LYS A 324 12.41 -6.07 -18.04
C LYS A 324 11.79 -5.84 -16.65
N LYS A 325 11.04 -4.75 -16.50
CA LYS A 325 10.32 -4.43 -15.25
C LYS A 325 9.34 -5.54 -14.83
N PHE A 326 8.64 -6.17 -15.78
CA PHE A 326 7.72 -7.28 -15.50
C PHE A 326 8.45 -8.55 -15.05
N ILE A 327 9.57 -8.90 -15.70
CA ILE A 327 10.41 -10.03 -15.28
C ILE A 327 10.98 -9.79 -13.88
N ASP A 328 11.54 -8.60 -13.65
CA ASP A 328 12.14 -8.23 -12.37
C ASP A 328 11.09 -8.26 -11.23
N PHE A 329 9.88 -7.75 -11.49
CA PHE A 329 8.77 -7.84 -10.54
C PHE A 329 8.32 -9.28 -10.30
N THR A 330 8.20 -10.07 -11.36
CA THR A 330 7.76 -11.47 -11.25
C THR A 330 8.72 -12.24 -10.35
N LYS A 331 10.03 -12.10 -10.60
CA LYS A 331 11.09 -12.82 -9.88
C LYS A 331 11.24 -12.36 -8.44
N ASN A 332 11.19 -11.05 -8.18
CA ASN A 332 11.58 -10.50 -6.89
C ASN A 332 10.41 -10.13 -5.97
N VAL A 333 9.17 -10.16 -6.47
CA VAL A 333 7.99 -9.71 -5.70
C VAL A 333 6.80 -10.65 -5.85
N TRP A 334 6.51 -11.13 -7.07
CA TRP A 334 5.30 -11.91 -7.34
C TRP A 334 5.37 -13.35 -6.83
N ILE A 335 6.39 -14.11 -7.26
CA ILE A 335 6.49 -15.55 -6.99
C ILE A 335 6.95 -15.89 -5.57
N LEU A 336 7.31 -14.87 -4.79
CA LEU A 336 7.87 -15.06 -3.45
C LEU A 336 6.76 -15.06 -2.42
N ASP A 337 6.82 -16.03 -1.52
CA ASP A 337 5.96 -16.05 -0.33
C ASP A 337 6.29 -14.87 0.57
N ILE A 338 5.25 -14.17 1.03
CA ILE A 338 5.39 -13.02 1.92
C ILE A 338 5.88 -13.47 3.30
N THR A 339 5.35 -14.59 3.78
CA THR A 339 5.53 -15.11 5.15
C THR A 339 5.36 -16.63 5.14
N THR A 340 5.91 -17.32 6.13
CA THR A 340 5.62 -18.73 6.42
C THR A 340 4.59 -18.90 7.55
N ASP A 341 4.15 -17.80 8.16
CA ASP A 341 3.09 -17.79 9.17
C ASP A 341 1.75 -18.20 8.54
N GLU A 342 1.08 -19.19 9.12
CA GLU A 342 -0.13 -19.77 8.57
C GLU A 342 -1.27 -18.73 8.44
N VAL A 343 -1.45 -17.92 9.48
CA VAL A 343 -2.51 -16.90 9.51
C VAL A 343 -2.17 -15.77 8.55
N GLY A 344 -0.91 -15.34 8.52
CA GLY A 344 -0.38 -14.36 7.59
C GLY A 344 -0.56 -14.78 6.12
N LEU A 345 -0.33 -16.05 5.80
CA LEU A 345 -0.59 -16.62 4.47
C LEU A 345 -2.08 -16.52 4.09
N LYS A 346 -2.99 -16.88 5.01
CA LYS A 346 -4.44 -16.76 4.80
C LYS A 346 -4.85 -15.30 4.58
N ILE A 347 -4.37 -14.38 5.42
CA ILE A 347 -4.63 -12.94 5.28
C ILE A 347 -4.13 -12.43 3.92
N ASN A 348 -2.89 -12.75 3.55
CA ASN A 348 -2.32 -12.39 2.25
C ASN A 348 -3.18 -12.90 1.08
N LEU A 349 -3.61 -14.17 1.13
CA LEU A 349 -4.47 -14.75 0.11
C LEU A 349 -5.81 -14.01 -0.03
N ILE A 350 -6.45 -13.67 1.09
CA ILE A 350 -7.73 -12.94 1.08
C ILE A 350 -7.54 -11.54 0.51
N ILE A 351 -6.50 -10.80 0.94
CA ILE A 351 -6.17 -9.48 0.40
C ILE A 351 -5.91 -9.57 -1.11
N GLY A 352 -5.10 -10.54 -1.55
CA GLY A 352 -4.81 -10.76 -2.96
C GLY A 352 -6.06 -11.02 -3.80
N LYS A 353 -6.99 -11.84 -3.29
CA LYS A 353 -8.29 -12.07 -3.93
C LYS A 353 -9.17 -10.82 -3.94
N THR A 354 -9.20 -10.04 -2.86
CA THR A 354 -9.98 -8.79 -2.77
C THR A 354 -9.46 -7.73 -3.74
N PHE A 355 -8.16 -7.72 -4.00
CA PHE A 355 -7.52 -6.83 -4.98
C PHE A 355 -7.43 -7.39 -6.38
N GLU A 356 -7.93 -8.61 -6.62
CA GLU A 356 -7.93 -9.29 -7.91
C GLU A 356 -6.52 -9.39 -8.53
N LEU A 357 -5.50 -9.60 -7.68
CA LEU A 357 -4.11 -9.56 -8.11
C LEU A 357 -3.80 -10.61 -9.20
N ASP A 358 -4.32 -11.83 -9.04
CA ASP A 358 -4.08 -12.92 -10.00
C ASP A 358 -4.66 -12.60 -11.38
N ARG A 359 -5.84 -11.96 -11.42
CA ARG A 359 -6.47 -11.51 -12.66
C ARG A 359 -5.59 -10.46 -13.36
N LEU A 360 -5.19 -9.42 -12.63
CA LEU A 360 -4.33 -8.35 -13.15
C LEU A 360 -2.99 -8.89 -13.64
N PHE A 361 -2.35 -9.78 -12.87
CA PHE A 361 -1.09 -10.40 -13.25
C PHE A 361 -1.24 -11.24 -14.53
N THR A 362 -2.30 -12.05 -14.62
CA THR A 362 -2.57 -12.90 -15.79
C THR A 362 -2.77 -12.06 -17.05
N GLU A 363 -3.56 -10.98 -16.96
CA GLU A 363 -3.78 -10.07 -18.10
C GLU A 363 -2.47 -9.44 -18.60
N ILE A 364 -1.60 -9.01 -17.68
CA ILE A 364 -0.30 -8.43 -18.04
C ILE A 364 0.64 -9.51 -18.61
N LYS A 365 0.63 -10.72 -18.02
CA LYS A 365 1.41 -11.85 -18.53
C LYS A 365 1.01 -12.22 -19.96
N THR A 366 -0.29 -12.28 -20.26
CA THR A 366 -0.78 -12.54 -21.62
C THR A 366 -0.28 -11.47 -22.60
N LYS A 367 -0.35 -10.18 -22.23
CA LYS A 367 0.20 -9.09 -23.04
C LYS A 367 1.71 -9.25 -23.26
N TYR A 368 2.45 -9.58 -22.20
CA TYR A 368 3.88 -9.84 -22.26
C TYR A 368 4.20 -11.00 -23.23
N ASP A 369 3.49 -12.12 -23.13
CA ASP A 369 3.71 -13.33 -23.94
C ASP A 369 3.44 -13.08 -25.43
N VAL A 370 2.37 -12.34 -25.76
CA VAL A 370 2.05 -11.94 -27.14
C VAL A 370 3.16 -11.08 -27.72
N LEU A 371 3.55 -10.01 -27.02
CA LEU A 371 4.61 -9.10 -27.44
C LEU A 371 5.95 -9.82 -27.59
N TYR A 372 6.26 -10.78 -26.71
CA TYR A 372 7.47 -11.59 -26.79
C TYR A 372 7.50 -12.46 -28.05
N LYS A 373 6.38 -13.12 -28.39
CA LYS A 373 6.24 -13.91 -29.62
C LYS A 373 6.40 -13.05 -30.87
N GLU A 374 5.74 -11.90 -30.94
CA GLU A 374 5.87 -10.95 -32.06
C GLU A 374 7.32 -10.50 -32.27
N SER A 375 8.01 -10.17 -31.17
CA SER A 375 9.42 -9.77 -31.22
C SER A 375 10.35 -10.87 -31.73
N ASN A 376 10.07 -12.14 -31.41
CA ASN A 376 10.84 -13.27 -31.92
C ASN A 376 10.56 -13.53 -33.41
N ILE A 377 9.31 -13.37 -33.85
CA ILE A 377 8.94 -13.46 -35.28
C ILE A 377 9.66 -12.36 -36.07
N GLU A 378 9.64 -11.11 -35.58
CA GLU A 378 10.33 -9.99 -36.23
C GLU A 378 11.85 -10.17 -36.25
N ASN A 379 12.45 -10.72 -35.19
CA ASN A 379 13.88 -10.98 -35.17
C ASN A 379 14.26 -12.10 -36.15
N ASN A 380 13.46 -13.17 -36.21
CA ASN A 380 13.65 -14.26 -37.16
C ASN A 380 13.48 -13.79 -38.61
N SER A 381 12.52 -12.91 -38.90
CA SER A 381 12.35 -12.37 -40.26
C SER A 381 13.52 -11.47 -40.67
N LYS A 382 14.07 -10.66 -39.76
CA LYS A 382 15.29 -9.88 -39.99
C LYS A 382 16.50 -10.78 -40.26
N ILE A 383 16.67 -11.85 -39.48
CA ILE A 383 17.73 -12.85 -39.71
C ILE A 383 17.55 -13.51 -41.08
N MET A 384 16.32 -13.91 -41.45
CA MET A 384 16.04 -14.47 -42.77
C MET A 384 16.37 -13.49 -43.91
N LEU A 385 16.08 -12.20 -43.75
CA LEU A 385 16.41 -11.17 -44.73
C LEU A 385 17.93 -11.00 -44.90
N VAL A 386 18.69 -11.01 -43.78
CA VAL A 386 20.16 -10.99 -43.82
C VAL A 386 20.71 -12.24 -44.51
N VAL A 387 20.18 -13.42 -44.22
CA VAL A 387 20.56 -14.68 -44.89
C VAL A 387 20.28 -14.61 -46.39
N ALA A 388 19.13 -14.08 -46.80
CA ALA A 388 18.78 -13.92 -48.21
C ALA A 388 19.76 -12.98 -48.94
N ILE A 389 20.19 -11.89 -48.31
CA ILE A 389 21.22 -10.98 -48.86
C ILE A 389 22.55 -11.71 -49.03
N ILE A 390 22.99 -12.45 -48.01
CA ILE A 390 24.25 -13.22 -48.06
C ILE A 390 24.21 -14.26 -49.19
N LEU A 391 23.09 -14.99 -49.32
CA LEU A 391 22.90 -15.96 -50.39
C LEU A 391 22.94 -15.29 -51.77
N GLY A 392 22.27 -14.14 -51.94
CA GLY A 392 22.31 -13.37 -53.18
C GLY A 392 23.72 -12.92 -53.57
N VAL A 393 24.51 -12.41 -52.62
CA VAL A 393 25.90 -12.01 -52.85
C VAL A 393 26.76 -13.21 -53.24
N SER A 394 26.61 -14.35 -52.56
CA SER A 394 27.33 -15.59 -52.88
C SER A 394 27.01 -16.09 -54.30
N LEU A 395 25.75 -16.01 -54.71
CA LEU A 395 25.30 -16.40 -56.04
C LEU A 395 25.91 -15.51 -57.13
N VAL A 396 25.92 -14.19 -56.92
CA VAL A 396 26.59 -13.25 -57.83
C VAL A 396 28.09 -13.53 -57.93
N PHE A 397 28.75 -13.81 -56.80
CA PHE A 397 30.18 -14.12 -56.78
C PHE A 397 30.50 -15.42 -57.54
N ASN A 398 29.67 -16.45 -57.38
CA ASN A 398 29.81 -17.71 -58.12
C ASN A 398 29.62 -17.52 -59.62
N VAL A 399 28.62 -16.73 -60.05
CA VAL A 399 28.41 -16.43 -61.47
C VAL A 399 29.60 -15.67 -62.05
N LEU A 400 30.13 -14.67 -61.34
CA LEU A 400 31.32 -13.92 -61.78
C LEU A 400 32.55 -14.82 -61.90
N ASN A 401 32.78 -15.72 -60.93
CA ASN A 401 33.86 -16.70 -61.00
C ASN A 401 33.69 -17.66 -62.18
N TYR A 402 32.48 -18.13 -62.43
CA TYR A 402 32.20 -19.02 -63.56
C TYR A 402 32.46 -18.34 -64.91
N ILE A 403 32.06 -17.07 -65.06
CA ILE A 403 32.35 -16.26 -66.26
C ILE A 403 33.87 -16.06 -66.44
N ASN A 404 34.62 -15.84 -65.36
CA ASN A 404 36.08 -15.71 -65.40
C ASN A 404 36.81 -17.03 -65.73
N ILE A 405 36.21 -18.19 -65.46
CA ILE A 405 36.77 -19.51 -65.80
C ILE A 405 36.50 -19.89 -67.27
N ILE A 406 35.44 -19.33 -67.88
CA ILE A 406 35.07 -19.57 -69.28
C ILE A 406 35.76 -18.61 -70.25
N LYS A 407 36.27 -17.47 -69.77
CA LYS A 407 37.25 -16.65 -70.49
C LYS A 407 38.63 -17.27 -70.42
#